data_AF-A0A7X6A2D9-F1
#
_entry.id   AF-A0A7X6A2D9-F1
#
_cell.length_a   1.000
_cell.length_b   1.000
_cell.length_c   1.000
_cell.angle_alpha   90.00
_cell.angle_beta   90.00
_cell.angle_gamma   90.00
#
_symmetry.space_group_name_H-M   'P 1'
#
loop_
_entity.id
_entity.type
_entity.pdbx_description
1 polymer ?
#
loop_
_entity_poly.entity_id
_entity_poly.type
_entity_poly.pdbx_seq_one_letter_code
_entity_poly.pdbx_strand_id
1 'polypeptide(L)'
;MSGTMTAFCERVVDSLRAQAGRRAADRLMAAGRRLSQDELMTEALAPPTPTDKPLSSRELEVAELAGQGLSNEQIASTLVISRRTVETHLDHIRQKLDLTSRYEIVAWALSRSG
;
A
#
# COMPACT_ATOMS: atom_id res chain seq x y z
N MET A 1 -22.13 -2.89 -28.38
CA MET A 1 -21.61 -3.53 -27.15
C MET A 1 -20.11 -3.22 -26.99
N SER A 2 -19.72 -1.97 -26.72
CA SER A 2 -18.28 -1.57 -26.69
C SER A 2 -17.87 -0.69 -25.49
N GLY A 3 -18.78 -0.45 -24.52
CA GLY A 3 -18.54 0.50 -23.41
C GLY A 3 -17.92 -0.11 -22.15
N THR A 4 -17.91 -1.44 -22.00
CA THR A 4 -17.45 -2.11 -20.78
C THR A 4 -15.95 -2.35 -20.73
N MET A 5 -15.30 -2.49 -21.88
CA MET A 5 -13.85 -2.76 -21.97
C MET A 5 -13.02 -1.52 -21.64
N THR A 6 -13.41 -0.33 -22.13
CA THR A 6 -12.70 0.93 -21.84
C THR A 6 -12.77 1.28 -20.36
N ALA A 7 -13.95 1.13 -19.73
CA ALA A 7 -14.14 1.37 -18.31
C ALA A 7 -13.41 0.35 -17.41
N PHE A 8 -13.11 -0.84 -17.93
CA PHE A 8 -12.28 -1.81 -17.23
C PHE A 8 -10.80 -1.40 -17.27
N CYS A 9 -10.30 -1.02 -18.44
CA CYS A 9 -8.92 -0.53 -18.59
C CYS A 9 -8.65 0.73 -17.77
N GLU A 10 -9.58 1.69 -17.74
CA GLU A 10 -9.45 2.91 -16.92
C GLU A 10 -9.38 2.58 -15.42
N ARG A 11 -10.23 1.67 -14.93
CA ARG A 11 -10.20 1.23 -13.53
C ARG A 11 -8.95 0.44 -13.18
N VAL A 12 -8.45 -0.38 -14.10
CA VAL A 12 -7.18 -1.10 -13.91
C VAL A 12 -6.03 -0.12 -13.86
N VAL A 13 -5.98 0.87 -14.74
CA VAL A 13 -4.94 1.90 -14.74
C VAL A 13 -5.01 2.77 -13.48
N ASP A 14 -6.20 3.18 -13.04
CA ASP A 14 -6.37 3.94 -11.81
C ASP A 14 -6.04 3.10 -10.56
N SER A 15 -6.36 1.81 -10.59
CA SER A 15 -5.97 0.86 -9.53
C SER A 15 -4.46 0.61 -9.52
N LEU A 16 -3.80 0.58 -10.68
CA LEU A 16 -2.34 0.46 -10.77
C LEU A 16 -1.66 1.77 -10.34
N ARG A 17 -2.23 2.93 -10.66
CA ARG A 17 -1.78 4.24 -10.15
C ARG A 17 -1.94 4.35 -8.63
N ALA A 18 -2.99 3.75 -8.08
CA ALA A 18 -3.20 3.67 -6.64
C ALA A 18 -2.24 2.66 -5.96
N GLN A 19 -2.00 1.50 -6.59
CA GLN A 19 -1.21 0.39 -6.03
C GLN A 19 0.30 0.52 -6.22
N ALA A 20 0.79 1.17 -7.29
CA ALA A 20 2.21 1.29 -7.57
C ALA A 20 2.96 2.21 -6.58
N GLY A 21 2.25 2.93 -5.71
CA GLY A 21 2.82 3.97 -4.87
C GLY A 21 3.24 5.18 -5.74
N ARG A 22 2.99 6.39 -5.25
CA ARG A 22 3.35 7.62 -5.98
C ARG A 22 4.83 7.64 -6.37
N ARG A 23 5.70 7.01 -5.58
CA ARG A 23 7.15 7.00 -5.82
C ARG A 23 7.61 6.11 -6.96
N ALA A 24 6.94 4.99 -7.26
CA ALA A 24 7.31 4.19 -8.43
C ALA A 24 6.93 4.95 -9.71
N ALA A 25 5.74 5.55 -9.72
CA ALA A 25 5.29 6.42 -10.81
C ALA A 25 6.24 7.64 -10.98
N ASP A 26 6.61 8.31 -9.89
CA ASP A 26 7.54 9.44 -9.92
C ASP A 26 8.94 9.03 -10.40
N ARG A 27 9.45 7.85 -9.99
CA ARG A 27 10.74 7.32 -10.47
C ARG A 27 10.72 7.00 -11.95
N LEU A 28 9.64 6.39 -12.43
CA LEU A 28 9.46 6.07 -13.85
C LEU A 28 9.40 7.34 -14.71
N MET A 29 8.68 8.36 -14.23
CA MET A 29 8.59 9.66 -14.89
C MET A 29 9.92 10.42 -14.84
N ALA A 30 10.62 10.42 -13.69
CA ALA A 30 11.92 11.08 -13.52
C ALA A 30 13.04 10.41 -14.32
N ALA A 31 12.98 9.09 -14.53
CA ALA A 31 13.97 8.34 -15.30
C ALA A 31 13.84 8.54 -16.82
N GLY A 32 12.75 9.15 -17.31
CA GLY A 32 12.55 9.45 -18.74
C GLY A 32 12.59 8.22 -19.66
N ARG A 33 12.40 7.00 -19.11
CA ARG A 33 12.48 5.76 -19.86
C ARG A 33 11.17 5.48 -20.58
N ARG A 34 11.24 5.16 -21.87
CA ARG A 34 10.16 4.48 -22.58
C ARG A 34 10.25 3.00 -22.24
N LEU A 35 9.47 2.58 -21.26
CA LEU A 35 9.29 1.17 -20.97
C LEU A 35 8.29 0.55 -21.95
N SER A 36 8.55 -0.68 -22.35
CA SER A 36 7.57 -1.53 -23.02
C SER A 36 6.42 -1.87 -22.06
N GLN A 37 5.30 -2.36 -22.60
CA GLN A 37 4.13 -2.74 -21.80
C GLN A 37 4.45 -3.81 -20.73
N ASP A 38 5.33 -4.77 -21.06
CA ASP A 38 5.72 -5.84 -20.14
C ASP A 38 6.62 -5.34 -19.00
N GLU A 39 7.51 -4.38 -19.29
CA GLU A 39 8.35 -3.74 -18.28
C GLU A 39 7.53 -2.86 -17.33
N LEU A 40 6.52 -2.15 -17.85
CA LEU A 40 5.57 -1.40 -17.04
C LEU A 40 4.79 -2.32 -16.10
N MET A 41 4.34 -3.46 -16.60
CA MET A 41 3.62 -4.44 -15.78
C MET A 41 4.52 -5.05 -14.70
N THR A 42 5.76 -5.36 -15.04
CA THR A 42 6.75 -5.90 -14.09
C THR A 42 7.07 -4.90 -12.99
N GLU A 43 7.29 -3.63 -13.33
CA GLU A 43 7.60 -2.58 -12.34
C GLU A 43 6.38 -2.24 -11.46
N ALA A 44 5.17 -2.19 -12.04
CA ALA A 44 3.95 -1.89 -11.29
C ALA A 44 3.55 -3.01 -10.33
N LEU A 45 3.89 -4.26 -10.66
CA LEU A 45 3.69 -5.43 -9.82
C LEU A 45 4.89 -5.72 -8.91
N ALA A 46 6.00 -4.99 -9.08
CA ALA A 46 7.15 -5.14 -8.19
C ALA A 46 6.72 -4.76 -6.77
N PRO A 47 7.14 -5.52 -5.75
CA PRO A 47 6.85 -5.15 -4.37
C PRO A 47 7.41 -3.74 -4.11
N PRO A 48 6.66 -2.88 -3.39
CA PRO A 48 7.09 -1.52 -3.13
C PRO A 48 8.51 -1.57 -2.54
N THR A 49 9.45 -0.86 -3.18
CA THR A 49 10.81 -0.77 -2.66
C THR A 49 10.70 -0.23 -1.23
N PRO A 50 11.18 -0.94 -0.20
CA PRO A 50 11.14 -0.44 1.16
C PRO A 50 11.75 0.96 1.16
N THR A 51 11.06 1.95 1.73
CA THR A 51 11.77 3.19 2.05
C THR A 51 12.92 2.83 3.00
N ASP A 52 13.99 3.62 3.00
CA ASP A 52 15.16 3.44 3.89
C ASP A 52 14.83 3.43 5.41
N LYS A 53 13.54 3.55 5.78
CA LYS A 53 13.05 3.51 7.14
C LYS A 53 12.13 2.31 7.34
N PRO A 54 12.63 1.20 7.91
CA PRO A 54 11.76 0.09 8.29
C PRO A 54 10.67 0.55 9.28
N LEU A 55 9.58 -0.20 9.33
CA LEU A 55 8.58 -0.04 10.38
C LEU A 55 9.24 -0.31 11.73
N SER A 56 8.92 0.52 12.72
CA SER A 56 9.23 0.26 14.12
C SER A 56 8.46 -0.97 14.62
N SER A 57 8.90 -1.57 15.71
CA SER A 57 8.21 -2.73 16.32
C SER A 57 6.73 -2.43 16.59
N ARG A 58 6.41 -1.20 17.00
CA ARG A 58 5.03 -0.81 17.28
C ARG A 58 4.17 -0.63 16.02
N GLU A 59 4.76 -0.11 14.95
CA GLU A 59 4.08 -0.01 13.67
C GLU A 59 3.85 -1.39 13.03
N LEU A 60 4.80 -2.31 13.21
CA LEU A 60 4.64 -3.72 12.79
C LEU A 60 3.45 -4.37 13.50
N GLU A 61 3.40 -4.26 14.83
CA GLU A 61 2.32 -4.84 15.63
C GLU A 61 0.94 -4.27 15.24
N VAL A 62 0.85 -2.97 14.98
CA VAL A 62 -0.38 -2.34 14.48
C VAL A 62 -0.75 -2.86 13.08
N ALA A 63 0.22 -3.02 12.17
CA ALA A 63 -0.01 -3.53 10.82
C ALA A 63 -0.46 -5.00 10.85
N GLU A 64 0.10 -5.82 11.72
CA GLU A 64 -0.26 -7.23 11.89
C GLU A 64 -1.68 -7.40 12.41
N LEU A 65 -2.07 -6.66 13.46
CA LEU A 65 -3.44 -6.70 13.97
C LEU A 65 -4.45 -6.17 12.94
N ALA A 66 -4.06 -5.16 12.15
CA ALA A 66 -4.87 -4.74 11.01
C ALA A 66 -5.01 -5.86 9.97
N GLY A 67 -3.93 -6.58 9.65
CA GLY A 67 -3.90 -7.75 8.77
C GLY A 67 -4.80 -8.89 9.24
N GLN A 68 -4.98 -9.04 10.55
CA GLN A 68 -5.92 -9.98 11.18
C GLN A 68 -7.39 -9.50 11.10
N GLY A 69 -7.66 -8.33 10.53
CA GLY A 69 -9.01 -7.80 10.34
C GLY A 69 -9.56 -7.01 11.52
N LEU A 70 -8.77 -6.72 12.55
CA LEU A 70 -9.24 -5.93 13.70
C LEU A 70 -9.55 -4.48 13.29
N SER A 71 -10.50 -3.84 13.95
CA SER A 71 -10.81 -2.41 13.82
C SER A 71 -9.80 -1.55 14.61
N ASN A 72 -9.76 -0.23 14.36
CA ASN A 72 -8.91 0.68 15.13
C ASN A 72 -9.24 0.67 16.65
N GLU A 73 -10.51 0.45 17.01
CA GLU A 73 -10.95 0.36 18.40
C GLU A 73 -10.50 -0.94 19.06
N GLN A 74 -10.58 -2.05 18.32
CA GLN A 74 -10.07 -3.34 18.79
C GLN A 74 -8.55 -3.29 18.95
N ILE A 75 -7.82 -2.75 17.96
CA ILE A 75 -6.36 -2.56 18.05
C ILE A 75 -6.01 -1.68 19.25
N ALA A 76 -6.71 -0.56 19.43
CA ALA A 76 -6.49 0.34 20.57
C ALA A 76 -6.66 -0.38 21.92
N SER A 77 -7.68 -1.23 22.01
CA SER A 77 -7.97 -2.04 23.20
C SER A 77 -6.90 -3.10 23.44
N THR A 78 -6.53 -3.87 22.40
CA THR A 78 -5.49 -4.91 22.46
C THR A 78 -4.14 -4.33 22.88
N LEU A 79 -3.82 -3.14 22.36
CA LEU A 79 -2.53 -2.50 22.52
C LEU A 79 -2.48 -1.49 23.68
N VAL A 80 -3.60 -1.30 24.39
CA VAL A 80 -3.78 -0.36 25.52
C VAL A 80 -3.30 1.07 25.17
N ILE A 81 -3.80 1.58 24.04
CA ILE A 81 -3.52 2.94 23.55
C ILE A 81 -4.81 3.59 23.05
N SER A 82 -4.78 4.89 22.74
CA SER A 82 -5.96 5.57 22.19
C SER A 82 -6.23 5.19 20.73
N ARG A 83 -7.50 5.23 20.32
CA ARG A 83 -7.90 5.10 18.89
C ARG A 83 -7.13 6.08 17.99
N ARG A 84 -6.89 7.30 18.48
CA ARG A 84 -6.13 8.32 17.75
C ARG A 84 -4.65 7.95 17.59
N THR A 85 -4.06 7.32 18.59
CA THR A 85 -2.68 6.80 18.51
C THR A 85 -2.58 5.71 17.43
N VAL A 86 -3.59 4.83 17.32
CA VAL A 86 -3.66 3.83 16.25
C VAL A 86 -3.75 4.49 14.87
N GLU A 87 -4.60 5.52 14.70
CA GLU A 87 -4.69 6.29 13.45
C GLU A 87 -3.33 6.87 13.04
N THR A 88 -2.63 7.51 13.99
CA THR A 88 -1.28 8.05 13.76
C THR A 88 -0.29 6.97 13.33
N HIS A 89 -0.30 5.80 13.98
CA HIS A 89 0.55 4.68 13.55
C HIS A 89 0.22 4.25 12.11
N LEU A 90 -1.06 4.15 11.74
CA LEU A 90 -1.48 3.80 10.38
C LEU A 90 -1.11 4.88 9.35
N ASP A 91 -1.11 6.16 9.71
CA ASP A 91 -0.60 7.25 8.86
C ASP A 91 0.91 7.09 8.62
N HIS A 92 1.69 6.82 9.66
CA HIS A 92 3.14 6.60 9.53
C HIS A 92 3.46 5.35 8.71
N ILE A 93 2.73 4.25 8.92
CA ILE A 93 2.87 3.02 8.13
C ILE A 93 2.63 3.32 6.64
N ARG A 94 1.54 4.02 6.30
CA ARG A 94 1.25 4.45 4.93
C ARG A 94 2.39 5.27 4.32
N GLN A 95 2.92 6.25 5.06
CA GLN A 95 4.04 7.06 4.56
C GLN A 95 5.33 6.26 4.34
N LYS A 96 5.63 5.31 5.23
CA LYS A 96 6.83 4.46 5.14
C LYS A 96 6.70 3.42 4.03
N LEU A 97 5.53 2.84 3.84
CA LEU A 97 5.30 1.81 2.83
C LEU A 97 4.81 2.37 1.49
N ASP A 98 4.65 3.70 1.39
CA ASP A 98 4.07 4.41 0.24
C ASP A 98 2.66 3.90 -0.13
N LEU A 99 1.86 3.61 0.90
CA LEU A 99 0.48 3.15 0.77
C LEU A 99 -0.50 4.31 0.98
N THR A 100 -1.70 4.17 0.44
CA THR A 100 -2.76 5.17 0.47
C THR A 100 -3.94 4.76 1.33
N SER A 101 -4.14 3.46 1.56
CA SER A 101 -5.32 2.93 2.24
C SER A 101 -5.01 1.89 3.32
N ARG A 102 -5.96 1.69 4.24
CA ARG A 102 -5.93 0.59 5.20
C ARG A 102 -5.92 -0.77 4.49
N TYR A 103 -6.64 -0.90 3.38
CA TYR A 103 -6.71 -2.15 2.62
C TYR A 103 -5.33 -2.58 2.11
N GLU A 104 -4.53 -1.62 1.64
CA GLU A 104 -3.16 -1.88 1.21
C GLU A 104 -2.26 -2.29 2.40
N ILE A 105 -2.46 -1.72 3.60
CA ILE A 105 -1.75 -2.18 4.81
C ILE A 105 -2.10 -3.64 5.12
N VAL A 106 -3.39 -4.02 5.01
CA VAL A 106 -3.85 -5.40 5.22
C VAL A 106 -3.21 -6.34 4.21
N ALA A 107 -3.24 -5.98 2.92
CA ALA A 107 -2.63 -6.78 1.86
C ALA A 107 -1.11 -6.96 2.07
N TRP A 108 -0.41 -5.89 2.47
CA TRP A 108 1.01 -5.93 2.81
C TRP A 108 1.30 -6.80 4.04
N ALA A 109 0.45 -6.76 5.08
CA ALA A 109 0.63 -7.58 6.27
C ALA A 109 0.43 -9.07 5.95
N LEU A 110 -0.55 -9.41 5.10
CA LEU A 110 -0.81 -10.78 4.68
C LEU A 110 0.31 -11.37 3.81
N SER A 111 0.92 -10.57 2.93
CA SER A 111 2.01 -11.04 2.07
C SER A 111 3.33 -11.32 2.81
N ARG A 112 3.45 -10.91 4.07
CA ARG A 112 4.60 -11.21 4.94
C ARG A 112 4.45 -12.50 5.75
N SER A 113 3.22 -12.96 5.90
CA SER A 113 2.86 -14.13 6.73
C SER A 113 2.86 -15.44 5.94
N GLY A 114 3.15 -15.39 4.64
CA GLY A 114 3.30 -16.53 3.73
C GLY A 114 4.70 -16.58 3.15
#